data_AF-S8AFQ8-F1
#
_entry.id   AF-S8AFQ8-F1
#
_cell.length_a   1.000
_cell.length_b   1.000
_cell.length_c   1.000
_cell.angle_alpha   90.00
_cell.angle_beta   90.00
_cell.angle_gamma   90.00
#
_symmetry.space_group_name_H-M   'P 1'
#
loop_
_entity.id
_entity.type
_entity.pdbx_description
1 polymer ?
#
loop_
_entity_poly.entity_id
_entity_poly.type
_entity_poly.pdbx_seq_one_letter_code
_entity_poly.pdbx_strand_id
1 'polypeptide(L)'
;MKDVNNGSIRLTGGRQYRLNLFQASSSFQPVDSNEMRCSTCSRYISSSNASSYAECTFCTSNYSGIPPSHSSITIQSATPPIVPEPPQFVTAVSSSAAKPATASDIKPEDYTNPFLEFMTDNPTVFHVVDAFGTRLKANGFVELSEREDWTAKVKAGGKYFSTRNGSSLMAFVVGKGYKAGNGIAMCAGHIDALTTRLKPVSTKSNREGYVQLGVAPYAGALNNTWWDRDLGVAGRVMVRDLDTNKTTSQLVKLEWPIAKIPTLAPHFGTPSLGPFNKETQMVPIIGLEGAARKFTTDAASLEVNKDAILAPKPESFASTQPPRLVELVAKRLSIKDASTIVDWELELFDTQPAALIGLDQELLSACRIDDKICSWAALEGLIYAADAVAEGSTVALGGFFDDEEIGSKLRQGAAGNYMPVTVERIVECFGNAGRNTMGVTYANSFLLSADVTHAVNPNFDYVYLEHHKPHLNVGLAIAADSNGHMTTDAVSTSILKSVAAKSDCKLQMFQIRNDSRSGGTVGPMLSAAMGVRAIDAGIAQLSMHSIRATVGNLDPGLGVKIFAGYFEHYEAVDAEFSST
;
A
#
# COMPACT_ATOMS: atom_id res chain seq x y z
N MET A 1 -37.49 40.59 -22.39
CA MET A 1 -37.58 41.84 -23.18
C MET A 1 -36.41 42.72 -22.75
N LYS A 2 -35.40 43.07 -23.54
CA LYS A 2 -35.07 42.84 -24.95
C LYS A 2 -33.54 42.64 -25.08
N ASP A 3 -33.19 41.80 -26.03
CA ASP A 3 -31.94 41.62 -26.82
C ASP A 3 -30.88 42.74 -26.78
N VAL A 4 -29.58 42.37 -26.85
CA VAL A 4 -28.79 42.22 -28.11
C VAL A 4 -27.29 41.93 -27.80
N ASN A 5 -26.82 40.77 -28.27
CA ASN A 5 -25.56 40.37 -28.94
C ASN A 5 -24.14 40.88 -28.61
N ASN A 6 -23.28 39.87 -28.40
CA ASN A 6 -21.96 39.55 -28.98
C ASN A 6 -20.71 40.42 -28.76
N GLY A 7 -19.69 39.79 -28.17
CA GLY A 7 -18.27 40.07 -28.37
C GLY A 7 -17.36 39.04 -27.65
N SER A 8 -16.88 38.04 -28.39
CA SER A 8 -16.06 36.90 -27.95
C SER A 8 -14.65 37.24 -27.41
N ILE A 9 -14.12 36.46 -26.46
CA ILE A 9 -12.68 36.30 -26.21
C ILE A 9 -12.33 34.81 -26.11
N ARG A 10 -11.44 34.34 -27.00
CA ARG A 10 -10.77 33.02 -26.90
C ARG A 10 -9.73 33.06 -25.79
N LEU A 11 -9.74 32.07 -24.89
CA LEU A 11 -8.64 31.81 -23.95
C LEU A 11 -7.95 30.48 -24.32
N THR A 12 -6.73 30.59 -24.81
CA THR A 12 -5.74 29.50 -24.85
C THR A 12 -4.94 29.55 -23.55
N GLY A 13 -4.91 28.44 -22.80
CA GLY A 13 -4.08 28.27 -21.61
C GLY A 13 -4.89 28.16 -20.32
N GLY A 14 -5.07 26.94 -19.85
CA GLY A 14 -5.88 26.61 -18.67
C GLY A 14 -5.34 27.17 -17.35
N ARG A 15 -5.87 28.33 -16.94
CA ARG A 15 -5.93 28.73 -15.53
C ARG A 15 -7.30 29.33 -15.25
N GLN A 16 -7.96 28.82 -14.20
CA GLN A 16 -9.16 29.43 -13.65
C GLN A 16 -8.78 30.55 -12.69
N TYR A 17 -9.48 31.68 -12.76
CA TYR A 17 -9.42 32.76 -11.78
C TYR A 17 -10.77 32.87 -11.08
N ARG A 18 -10.78 33.04 -9.76
CA ARG A 18 -12.00 33.42 -9.01
C ARG A 18 -11.89 34.90 -8.66
N LEU A 19 -12.87 35.68 -9.12
CA LEU A 19 -13.01 37.10 -8.79
C LEU A 19 -13.67 37.20 -7.40
N ASN A 20 -13.03 37.86 -6.43
CA ASN A 20 -13.74 38.39 -5.27
C ASN A 20 -13.75 39.92 -5.35
N LEU A 21 -14.97 40.46 -5.33
CA LEU A 21 -15.33 41.86 -5.50
C LEU A 21 -14.92 42.68 -4.27
N PHE A 22 -14.16 43.77 -4.51
CA PHE A 22 -14.10 45.06 -3.77
C PHE A 22 -13.87 45.02 -2.24
N GLN A 23 -12.90 45.73 -1.64
CA GLN A 23 -12.14 46.93 -2.02
C GLN A 23 -10.66 46.76 -1.61
N ALA A 24 -9.70 46.86 -2.53
CA ALA A 24 -9.18 48.05 -3.21
C ALA A 24 -7.80 48.44 -2.65
N SER A 25 -6.79 47.65 -2.98
CA SER A 25 -5.49 48.17 -3.43
C SER A 25 -4.70 47.02 -4.02
N SER A 26 -4.20 47.25 -5.23
CA SER A 26 -3.56 46.28 -6.11
C SER A 26 -2.12 46.00 -5.66
N SER A 27 -1.89 44.82 -5.10
CA SER A 27 -0.58 44.17 -5.04
C SER A 27 -0.76 42.65 -5.06
N PHE A 28 -0.42 42.03 -6.20
CA PHE A 28 -0.35 40.57 -6.33
C PHE A 28 0.94 40.09 -5.66
N GLN A 29 0.83 39.24 -4.64
CA GLN A 29 1.97 38.54 -4.04
C GLN A 29 1.87 37.04 -4.37
N PRO A 30 2.91 36.40 -4.92
CA PRO A 30 2.97 34.96 -5.08
C PRO A 30 3.07 34.26 -3.70
N VAL A 31 2.48 33.08 -3.56
CA VAL A 31 2.80 32.16 -2.47
C VAL A 31 3.93 31.27 -2.96
N ASP A 32 5.16 31.52 -2.50
CA ASP A 32 6.31 30.63 -2.71
C ASP A 32 6.20 29.44 -1.75
N SER A 33 5.86 28.25 -2.26
CA SER A 33 6.02 26.99 -1.52
C SER A 33 7.36 26.36 -1.93
N ASN A 34 8.45 26.71 -1.22
CA ASN A 34 9.74 26.02 -1.30
C ASN A 34 9.70 24.71 -0.50
N GLU A 35 8.92 23.74 -0.95
CA GLU A 35 8.91 22.39 -0.37
C GLU A 35 9.87 21.49 -1.16
N MET A 36 10.98 21.09 -0.54
CA MET A 36 11.92 20.12 -1.10
C MET A 36 11.55 18.70 -0.63
N ARG A 37 11.69 17.69 -1.50
CA ARG A 37 11.38 16.28 -1.17
C ARG A 37 12.66 15.50 -0.87
N CYS A 38 12.69 14.75 0.23
CA CYS A 38 13.76 13.79 0.47
C CYS A 38 13.62 12.59 -0.48
N SER A 39 14.61 12.30 -1.31
CA SER A 39 14.57 11.15 -2.24
C SER A 39 14.60 9.78 -1.55
N THR A 40 14.96 9.74 -0.26
CA THR A 40 15.14 8.50 0.51
C THR A 40 13.90 8.15 1.34
N CYS A 41 13.21 9.13 1.91
CA CYS A 41 12.03 8.90 2.75
C CYS A 41 10.75 9.58 2.23
N SER A 42 10.83 10.25 1.07
CA SER A 42 9.72 10.95 0.41
C SER A 42 9.03 12.05 1.21
N ARG A 43 9.50 12.36 2.43
CA ARG A 43 8.97 13.46 3.25
C ARG A 43 9.35 14.82 2.68
N TYR A 44 8.47 15.79 2.90
CA TYR A 44 8.72 17.20 2.63
C TYR A 44 9.68 17.78 3.67
N ILE A 45 10.71 18.46 3.19
CA ILE A 45 11.74 19.15 3.94
C ILE A 45 11.38 20.65 3.90
N SER A 46 11.13 21.22 5.07
CA SER A 46 10.96 22.67 5.19
C SER A 46 12.34 23.33 5.26
N SER A 47 12.73 24.09 4.24
CA SER A 47 13.94 24.92 4.32
C SER A 47 13.59 26.27 4.94
N SER A 48 14.04 26.53 6.17
CA SER A 48 13.78 27.80 6.86
C SER A 48 14.81 28.91 6.59
N ASN A 49 15.78 28.73 5.68
CA ASN A 49 16.66 29.81 5.26
C ASN A 49 17.20 29.62 3.85
N ALA A 50 17.19 30.71 3.08
CA ALA A 50 17.77 30.81 1.74
C ALA A 50 19.30 30.86 1.79
N SER A 51 19.93 29.76 2.24
CA SER A 51 21.36 29.49 2.08
C SER A 51 21.63 28.02 2.38
N SER A 52 21.75 27.23 1.29
CA SER A 52 22.40 25.92 1.11
C SER A 52 22.53 24.95 2.30
N TYR A 53 22.03 23.72 2.06
CA TYR A 53 22.03 22.47 2.85
C TYR A 53 20.86 22.30 3.83
N ALA A 54 19.86 21.53 3.41
CA ALA A 54 18.81 21.03 4.30
C ALA A 54 19.10 19.56 4.63
N GLU A 55 19.24 19.24 5.92
CA GLU A 55 19.38 17.86 6.41
C GLU A 55 17.99 17.25 6.66
N CYS A 56 17.78 16.03 6.17
CA CYS A 56 16.64 15.23 6.60
C CYS A 56 16.95 14.70 8.01
N THR A 57 16.29 15.22 9.04
CA THR A 57 16.48 14.75 10.43
C THR A 57 16.16 13.26 10.63
N PHE A 58 15.53 12.63 9.64
CA PHE A 58 15.17 11.20 9.62
C PHE A 58 16.16 10.31 8.85
N CYS A 59 16.91 10.88 7.91
CA CYS A 59 17.88 10.15 7.08
C CYS A 59 19.15 10.98 7.11
N THR A 60 20.18 10.52 7.81
CA THR A 60 21.44 11.24 8.12
C THR A 60 22.31 11.63 6.90
N SER A 61 21.73 11.72 5.70
CA SER A 61 22.36 12.13 4.45
C SER A 61 22.14 13.60 4.13
N ASN A 62 23.24 14.34 3.90
CA ASN A 62 23.23 15.73 3.42
C ASN A 62 22.79 15.83 1.95
N TYR A 63 21.82 16.69 1.64
CA TYR A 63 21.31 16.91 0.28
C TYR A 63 21.85 18.21 -0.32
N SER A 64 22.27 18.17 -1.59
CA SER A 64 22.67 19.35 -2.38
C SER A 64 21.88 19.39 -3.69
N GLY A 65 20.74 20.07 -3.68
CA GLY A 65 19.92 20.32 -4.88
C GLY A 65 19.53 21.78 -4.96
N ILE A 66 19.75 22.40 -6.12
CA ILE A 66 19.32 23.78 -6.42
C ILE A 66 17.96 23.70 -7.15
N PRO A 67 16.96 24.53 -6.82
CA PRO A 67 15.65 24.51 -7.49
C PRO A 67 15.73 24.95 -8.96
N PRO A 68 14.82 24.46 -9.84
CA PRO A 68 14.88 24.73 -11.27
C PRO A 68 14.40 26.16 -11.61
N SER A 69 15.27 26.97 -12.20
CA SER A 69 14.89 28.28 -12.78
C SER A 69 14.57 28.16 -14.26
N HIS A 70 13.39 28.62 -14.68
CA HIS A 70 13.03 28.84 -16.09
C HIS A 70 13.53 30.21 -16.56
N SER A 71 14.45 30.24 -17.54
CA SER A 71 14.45 31.21 -18.65
C SER A 71 15.55 30.94 -19.68
N SER A 72 15.12 30.84 -20.95
CA SER A 72 15.78 31.23 -22.22
C SER A 72 17.30 31.06 -22.40
N ILE A 73 17.64 30.23 -23.38
CA ILE A 73 18.97 30.04 -23.99
C ILE A 73 19.47 31.35 -24.61
N THR A 74 20.67 31.78 -24.22
CA THR A 74 21.60 32.53 -25.08
C THR A 74 23.02 32.10 -24.74
N ILE A 75 23.76 31.61 -25.74
CA ILE A 75 25.12 31.11 -25.60
C ILE A 75 26.09 32.29 -25.60
N GLN A 76 26.89 32.44 -24.53
CA GLN A 76 28.23 33.03 -24.59
C GLN A 76 29.19 32.30 -23.65
N SER A 77 30.37 32.00 -24.17
CA SER A 77 31.48 31.30 -23.53
C SER A 77 32.25 32.20 -22.57
N ALA A 78 32.54 31.73 -21.36
CA ALA A 78 33.62 32.27 -20.52
C ALA A 78 34.13 31.24 -19.49
N THR A 79 35.41 31.39 -19.16
CA THR A 79 36.39 30.55 -18.43
C THR A 79 35.99 30.02 -17.04
N PRO A 80 36.63 28.92 -16.56
CA PRO A 80 36.32 28.32 -15.25
C PRO A 80 36.91 29.13 -14.09
N PRO A 81 36.17 29.32 -12.97
CA PRO A 81 36.71 29.93 -11.77
C PRO A 81 37.44 28.91 -10.87
N ILE A 82 38.40 29.45 -10.12
CA ILE A 82 39.36 28.81 -9.22
C ILE A 82 38.64 28.24 -7.98
N VAL A 83 39.04 27.04 -7.56
CA VAL A 83 38.58 26.36 -6.32
C VAL A 83 39.24 27.00 -5.09
N PRO A 84 38.51 27.51 -4.09
CA PRO A 84 39.08 27.84 -2.79
C PRO A 84 39.19 26.59 -1.90
N GLU A 85 40.28 26.47 -1.15
CA GLU A 85 40.51 25.40 -0.16
C GLU A 85 39.40 25.34 0.91
N PRO A 86 39.08 24.14 1.43
CA PRO A 86 38.07 24.00 2.47
C PRO A 86 38.53 24.57 3.81
N PRO A 87 37.66 25.26 4.58
CA PRO A 87 37.97 25.75 5.91
C PRO A 87 38.08 24.57 6.90
N GLN A 88 39.13 24.61 7.73
CA GLN A 88 39.34 23.71 8.85
C GLN A 88 38.25 23.93 9.90
N PHE A 89 37.46 22.88 10.20
CA PHE A 89 36.48 22.92 11.29
C PHE A 89 37.09 22.46 12.61
N VAL A 90 37.07 23.39 13.56
CA VAL A 90 37.35 23.18 14.99
C VAL A 90 36.20 22.38 15.60
N THR A 91 36.55 21.32 16.33
CA THR A 91 35.63 20.47 17.08
C THR A 91 35.01 21.23 18.27
N ALA A 92 33.69 21.33 18.31
CA ALA A 92 32.95 21.66 19.52
C ALA A 92 31.90 20.56 19.78
N VAL A 93 32.20 19.74 20.79
CA VAL A 93 31.33 18.70 21.33
C VAL A 93 30.26 19.36 22.19
N SER A 94 28.99 19.09 21.90
CA SER A 94 27.87 19.32 22.80
C SER A 94 26.77 18.30 22.49
N SER A 95 26.98 17.06 22.95
CA SER A 95 25.96 16.01 22.90
C SER A 95 25.20 15.93 24.23
N SER A 96 24.11 16.68 24.36
CA SER A 96 23.01 16.21 25.19
C SER A 96 22.26 15.18 24.35
N ALA A 97 22.41 13.89 24.64
CA ALA A 97 21.68 12.85 23.95
C ALA A 97 20.18 13.13 24.08
N ALA A 98 19.51 13.47 22.97
CA ALA A 98 18.07 13.58 22.93
C ALA A 98 17.48 12.22 23.37
N LYS A 99 16.40 12.26 24.16
CA LYS A 99 15.68 11.04 24.54
C LYS A 99 15.28 10.30 23.26
N PRO A 100 15.42 8.95 23.19
CA PRO A 100 14.94 8.19 22.05
C PRO A 100 13.45 8.46 21.83
N ALA A 101 13.06 8.73 20.59
CA ALA A 101 11.65 8.95 20.24
C ALA A 101 10.85 7.68 20.52
N THR A 102 9.71 7.79 21.18
CA THR A 102 8.82 6.67 21.49
C THR A 102 7.54 6.73 20.67
N ALA A 103 6.73 5.68 20.67
CA ALA A 103 5.45 5.66 19.97
C ALA A 103 4.53 6.84 20.39
N SER A 104 4.64 7.31 21.62
CA SER A 104 3.87 8.47 22.12
C SER A 104 4.19 9.77 21.39
N ASP A 105 5.38 9.89 20.79
CA ASP A 105 5.83 11.09 20.07
C ASP A 105 5.29 11.15 18.63
N ILE A 106 4.66 10.07 18.12
CA ILE A 106 4.08 10.02 16.78
C ILE A 106 2.88 10.98 16.70
N LYS A 107 2.95 11.88 15.72
CA LYS A 107 1.85 12.76 15.31
C LYS A 107 1.06 12.12 14.17
N PRO A 108 -0.23 11.79 14.36
CA PRO A 108 -1.01 11.11 13.32
C PRO A 108 -1.05 11.83 11.97
N GLU A 109 -1.06 13.16 11.97
CA GLU A 109 -1.08 14.00 10.78
C GLU A 109 0.14 13.81 9.86
N ASP A 110 1.29 13.37 10.40
CA ASP A 110 2.52 13.15 9.62
C ASP A 110 2.38 11.97 8.64
N TYR A 111 1.36 11.12 8.82
CA TYR A 111 1.14 9.90 8.06
C TYR A 111 -0.01 10.01 7.05
N THR A 112 -0.77 11.11 7.06
CA THR A 112 -1.88 11.33 6.11
C THR A 112 -1.40 11.39 4.66
N ASN A 113 -0.47 12.30 4.34
CA ASN A 113 0.05 12.46 2.97
C ASN A 113 0.85 11.25 2.48
N PRO A 114 1.76 10.64 3.29
CA PRO A 114 2.44 9.41 2.90
C PRO A 114 1.47 8.27 2.54
N PHE A 115 0.36 8.13 3.26
CA PHE A 115 -0.63 7.11 2.95
C PHE A 115 -1.39 7.41 1.64
N LEU A 116 -1.74 8.68 1.37
CA LEU A 116 -2.35 9.09 0.09
C LEU A 116 -1.46 8.74 -1.11
N GLU A 117 -0.16 9.02 -1.00
CA GLU A 117 0.85 8.69 -2.01
C GLU A 117 0.93 7.17 -2.21
N PHE A 118 1.09 6.42 -1.11
CA PHE A 118 1.16 4.97 -1.14
C PHE A 118 -0.05 4.32 -1.84
N MET A 119 -1.27 4.77 -1.52
CA MET A 119 -2.49 4.22 -2.11
C MET A 119 -2.65 4.55 -3.60
N THR A 120 -2.14 5.70 -4.03
CA THR A 120 -2.18 6.15 -5.44
C THR A 120 -1.16 5.39 -6.29
N ASP A 121 0.03 5.14 -5.74
CA ASP A 121 1.14 4.61 -6.49
C ASP A 121 1.17 3.09 -6.59
N ASN A 122 0.57 2.38 -5.60
CA ASN A 122 0.69 0.93 -5.44
C ASN A 122 -0.65 0.19 -5.66
N PRO A 123 -1.11 0.05 -6.92
CA PRO A 123 -2.46 -0.45 -7.22
C PRO A 123 -2.63 -1.94 -6.91
N THR A 124 -1.62 -2.79 -7.16
CA THR A 124 -1.73 -4.25 -7.00
C THR A 124 -0.93 -4.75 -5.81
N VAL A 125 -1.21 -5.98 -5.38
CA VAL A 125 -0.47 -6.64 -4.30
C VAL A 125 1.05 -6.68 -4.56
N PHE A 126 1.44 -6.91 -5.82
CA PHE A 126 2.86 -6.94 -6.21
C PHE A 126 3.56 -5.58 -6.05
N HIS A 127 2.86 -4.48 -6.36
CA HIS A 127 3.41 -3.13 -6.15
C HIS A 127 3.50 -2.80 -4.66
N VAL A 128 2.57 -3.29 -3.84
CA VAL A 128 2.64 -3.12 -2.38
C VAL A 128 3.87 -3.83 -1.81
N VAL A 129 4.14 -5.08 -2.21
CA VAL A 129 5.34 -5.81 -1.76
C VAL A 129 6.63 -5.11 -2.18
N ASP A 130 6.70 -4.59 -3.41
CA ASP A 130 7.85 -3.84 -3.90
C ASP A 130 8.06 -2.52 -3.12
N ALA A 131 6.99 -1.79 -2.85
CA ALA A 131 7.02 -0.58 -2.05
C ALA A 131 7.44 -0.86 -0.59
N PHE A 132 6.89 -1.91 0.02
CA PHE A 132 7.25 -2.33 1.37
C PHE A 132 8.72 -2.75 1.45
N GLY A 133 9.18 -3.58 0.50
CA GLY A 133 10.59 -3.99 0.43
C GLY A 133 11.54 -2.81 0.24
N THR A 134 11.19 -1.85 -0.63
CA THR A 134 11.95 -0.61 -0.82
C THR A 134 12.00 0.22 0.47
N ARG A 135 10.86 0.37 1.14
CA ARG A 135 10.73 1.11 2.39
C ARG A 135 11.54 0.47 3.52
N LEU A 136 11.54 -0.86 3.64
CA LEU A 136 12.31 -1.63 4.61
C LEU A 136 13.82 -1.51 4.35
N LYS A 137 14.28 -1.67 3.10
CA LYS A 137 15.70 -1.50 2.72
C LYS A 137 16.22 -0.10 3.07
N ALA A 138 15.41 0.94 2.82
CA ALA A 138 15.75 2.32 3.17
C ALA A 138 15.93 2.53 4.68
N ASN A 139 15.37 1.64 5.52
CA ASN A 139 15.48 1.66 6.97
C ASN A 139 16.38 0.54 7.53
N GLY A 140 17.30 0.04 6.71
CA GLY A 140 18.37 -0.88 7.16
C GLY A 140 17.95 -2.34 7.32
N PHE A 141 16.77 -2.74 6.85
CA PHE A 141 16.39 -4.14 6.81
C PHE A 141 17.09 -4.87 5.66
N VAL A 142 17.52 -6.11 5.93
CA VAL A 142 18.17 -6.98 4.95
C VAL A 142 17.17 -7.97 4.37
N GLU A 143 17.08 -8.04 3.05
CA GLU A 143 16.25 -9.03 2.36
C GLU A 143 16.87 -10.42 2.45
N LEU A 144 16.07 -11.40 2.85
CA LEU A 144 16.39 -12.82 2.94
C LEU A 144 15.61 -13.58 1.87
N SER A 145 16.31 -14.46 1.16
CA SER A 145 15.66 -15.41 0.26
C SER A 145 15.07 -16.56 1.05
N GLU A 146 13.80 -16.92 0.80
CA GLU A 146 13.20 -18.13 1.37
C GLU A 146 13.94 -19.42 0.96
N ARG A 147 14.70 -19.38 -0.15
CA ARG A 147 15.41 -20.52 -0.75
C ARG A 147 16.81 -20.76 -0.17
N GLU A 148 17.27 -19.91 0.74
CA GLU A 148 18.60 -20.02 1.34
C GLU A 148 18.49 -20.37 2.81
N ASP A 149 19.54 -20.95 3.39
CA ASP A 149 19.68 -21.11 4.83
C ASP A 149 19.90 -19.74 5.50
N TRP A 150 19.19 -19.50 6.61
CA TRP A 150 19.21 -18.24 7.36
C TRP A 150 20.16 -18.25 8.56
N THR A 151 20.64 -19.44 8.98
CA THR A 151 21.43 -19.65 10.22
C THR A 151 22.66 -18.75 10.29
N ALA A 152 23.34 -18.55 9.15
CA ALA A 152 24.51 -17.68 9.08
C ALA A 152 24.15 -16.18 8.96
N LYS A 153 22.92 -15.83 8.57
CA LYS A 153 22.50 -14.47 8.18
C LYS A 153 21.74 -13.73 9.28
N VAL A 154 20.86 -14.42 9.99
CA VAL A 154 20.05 -13.83 11.07
C VAL A 154 20.89 -13.72 12.33
N LYS A 155 20.96 -12.52 12.92
CA LYS A 155 21.76 -12.17 14.09
C LYS A 155 20.92 -11.35 15.08
N ALA A 156 21.30 -11.43 16.35
CA ALA A 156 20.70 -10.61 17.40
C ALA A 156 20.93 -9.12 17.11
N GLY A 157 19.91 -8.29 17.33
CA GLY A 157 19.89 -6.87 16.94
C GLY A 157 19.66 -6.62 15.44
N GLY A 158 19.48 -7.67 14.64
CA GLY A 158 19.33 -7.55 13.18
C GLY A 158 17.90 -7.27 12.73
N LYS A 159 17.77 -6.65 11.56
CA LYS A 159 16.51 -6.29 10.90
C LYS A 159 16.43 -7.00 9.54
N TYR A 160 15.38 -7.75 9.29
CA TYR A 160 15.29 -8.63 8.13
C TYR A 160 13.89 -8.64 7.53
N PHE A 161 13.79 -8.97 6.25
CA PHE A 161 12.51 -9.31 5.66
C PHE A 161 12.68 -10.36 4.57
N SER A 162 11.62 -11.05 4.21
CA SER A 162 11.57 -11.95 3.05
C SER A 162 10.28 -11.73 2.30
N THR A 163 10.22 -12.20 1.05
CA THR A 163 9.00 -12.20 0.26
C THR A 163 8.66 -13.61 -0.21
N ARG A 164 7.36 -13.88 -0.31
CA ARG A 164 6.82 -15.11 -0.88
C ARG A 164 5.92 -14.77 -2.05
N ASN A 165 6.13 -15.44 -3.17
CA ASN A 165 5.41 -15.16 -4.43
C ASN A 165 5.59 -13.72 -4.97
N GLY A 166 6.34 -12.84 -4.29
CA GLY A 166 6.29 -11.40 -4.58
C GLY A 166 4.93 -10.75 -4.26
N SER A 167 4.02 -11.47 -3.58
CA SER A 167 2.70 -10.94 -3.17
C SER A 167 2.45 -11.03 -1.67
N SER A 168 3.32 -11.68 -0.90
CA SER A 168 3.33 -11.61 0.57
C SER A 168 4.72 -11.28 1.08
N LEU A 169 4.77 -10.66 2.26
CA LEU A 169 6.01 -10.20 2.89
C LEU A 169 6.02 -10.50 4.38
N MET A 170 7.17 -10.93 4.90
CA MET A 170 7.44 -11.03 6.34
C MET A 170 8.60 -10.12 6.68
N ALA A 171 8.42 -9.17 7.60
CA ALA A 171 9.47 -8.30 8.12
C ALA A 171 9.63 -8.55 9.62
N PHE A 172 10.87 -8.58 10.12
CA PHE A 172 11.11 -8.81 11.54
C PHE A 172 12.39 -8.16 12.05
N VAL A 173 12.38 -7.86 13.34
CA VAL A 173 13.49 -7.30 14.10
C VAL A 173 13.79 -8.24 15.26
N VAL A 174 15.05 -8.62 15.41
CA VAL A 174 15.48 -9.54 16.47
C VAL A 174 16.13 -8.75 17.61
N GLY A 175 15.61 -8.86 18.83
CA GLY A 175 16.23 -8.26 20.02
C GLY A 175 17.63 -8.80 20.29
N LYS A 176 18.53 -7.96 20.81
CA LYS A 176 19.89 -8.35 21.22
C LYS A 176 19.89 -9.42 22.31
N GLY A 177 18.88 -9.41 23.18
CA GLY A 177 18.70 -10.38 24.25
C GLY A 177 17.93 -11.64 23.84
N TYR A 178 17.54 -11.79 22.57
CA TYR A 178 16.71 -12.91 22.13
C TYR A 178 17.41 -14.26 22.32
N LYS A 179 16.65 -15.23 22.82
CA LYS A 179 17.04 -16.64 22.97
C LYS A 179 15.90 -17.52 22.47
N ALA A 180 16.24 -18.70 21.95
CA ALA A 180 15.24 -19.68 21.55
C ALA A 180 14.30 -20.01 22.74
N GLY A 181 12.99 -19.86 22.55
CA GLY A 181 11.97 -19.95 23.61
C GLY A 181 11.39 -18.60 24.05
N ASN A 182 12.06 -17.48 23.76
CA ASN A 182 11.49 -16.16 23.98
C ASN A 182 10.31 -15.90 23.05
N GLY A 183 9.43 -14.99 23.47
CA GLY A 183 8.24 -14.61 22.73
C GLY A 183 8.50 -13.80 21.46
N ILE A 184 7.52 -13.82 20.56
CA ILE A 184 7.45 -12.99 19.36
C ILE A 184 6.19 -12.12 19.41
N ALA A 185 6.36 -10.82 19.27
CA ALA A 185 5.30 -9.85 19.02
C ALA A 185 4.97 -9.86 17.53
N MET A 186 3.86 -10.48 17.15
CA MET A 186 3.45 -10.61 15.75
C MET A 186 2.30 -9.64 15.44
N CYS A 187 2.41 -8.93 14.32
CA CYS A 187 1.29 -8.23 13.70
C CYS A 187 1.03 -8.85 12.32
N ALA A 188 -0.22 -9.19 12.00
CA ALA A 188 -0.57 -9.81 10.73
C ALA A 188 -1.74 -9.08 10.08
N GLY A 189 -1.59 -8.62 8.84
CA GLY A 189 -2.68 -8.08 8.02
C GLY A 189 -2.59 -8.62 6.60
N HIS A 190 -3.46 -8.12 5.71
CA HIS A 190 -3.41 -8.51 4.30
C HIS A 190 -3.30 -7.30 3.35
N ILE A 191 -2.73 -7.55 2.18
CA ILE A 191 -2.37 -6.52 1.19
C ILE A 191 -2.99 -6.76 -0.19
N ASP A 192 -3.67 -7.90 -0.36
CA ASP A 192 -4.66 -8.06 -1.41
C ASP A 192 -5.91 -7.23 -1.11
N ALA A 193 -6.70 -7.00 -2.15
CA ALA A 193 -7.94 -6.25 -2.08
C ALA A 193 -8.84 -6.67 -3.24
N LEU A 194 -10.15 -6.44 -3.12
CA LEU A 194 -11.08 -6.59 -4.23
C LEU A 194 -10.57 -5.89 -5.51
N THR A 195 -10.46 -6.68 -6.58
CA THR A 195 -9.95 -6.23 -7.87
C THR A 195 -10.56 -7.04 -9.00
N THR A 196 -10.27 -6.71 -10.27
CA THR A 196 -10.60 -7.61 -11.39
C THR A 196 -9.33 -8.08 -12.06
N ARG A 197 -9.15 -9.39 -12.18
CA ARG A 197 -7.98 -9.98 -12.83
C ARG A 197 -8.27 -10.25 -14.30
N LEU A 198 -7.27 -10.02 -15.15
CA LEU A 198 -7.32 -10.45 -16.55
C LEU A 198 -7.40 -11.98 -16.61
N LYS A 199 -8.22 -12.51 -17.53
CA LYS A 199 -8.32 -13.95 -17.75
C LYS A 199 -7.04 -14.48 -18.42
N PRO A 200 -6.70 -15.77 -18.26
CA PRO A 200 -5.59 -16.39 -18.98
C PRO A 200 -5.65 -16.19 -20.50
N VAL A 201 -6.87 -16.10 -21.06
CA VAL A 201 -7.13 -15.59 -22.41
C VAL A 201 -8.05 -14.38 -22.26
N SER A 202 -7.48 -13.18 -22.37
CA SER A 202 -8.23 -11.93 -22.20
C SER A 202 -8.78 -11.35 -23.51
N THR A 203 -8.43 -11.93 -24.66
CA THR A 203 -9.02 -11.53 -25.93
C THR A 203 -10.49 -11.91 -25.99
N LYS A 204 -11.35 -10.95 -26.37
CA LYS A 204 -12.74 -11.21 -26.72
C LYS A 204 -12.98 -10.87 -28.18
N SER A 205 -13.96 -11.55 -28.80
CA SER A 205 -14.46 -11.15 -30.10
C SER A 205 -14.97 -9.71 -30.04
N ASN A 206 -14.72 -8.95 -31.10
CA ASN A 206 -15.32 -7.65 -31.28
C ASN A 206 -16.85 -7.74 -31.19
N ARG A 207 -17.48 -6.76 -30.54
CA ARG A 207 -18.93 -6.61 -30.53
C ARG A 207 -19.29 -5.21 -30.96
N GLU A 208 -20.00 -5.09 -32.09
CA GLU A 208 -20.52 -3.81 -32.58
C GLU A 208 -19.46 -2.71 -32.72
N GLY A 209 -18.22 -3.08 -33.10
CA GLY A 209 -17.10 -2.15 -33.23
C GLY A 209 -16.40 -1.80 -31.91
N TYR A 210 -16.78 -2.42 -30.79
CA TYR A 210 -16.12 -2.25 -29.50
C TYR A 210 -15.13 -3.38 -29.22
N VAL A 211 -13.95 -2.99 -28.74
CA VAL A 211 -12.93 -3.91 -28.24
C VAL A 211 -13.16 -4.10 -26.74
N GLN A 212 -13.44 -5.33 -26.34
CA GLN A 212 -13.69 -5.71 -24.95
C GLN A 212 -12.54 -6.51 -24.37
N LEU A 213 -12.42 -6.48 -23.04
CA LEU A 213 -11.39 -7.19 -22.29
C LEU A 213 -12.00 -8.32 -21.45
N GLY A 214 -11.45 -9.52 -21.57
CA GLY A 214 -11.82 -10.66 -20.75
C GLY A 214 -11.24 -10.57 -19.35
N VAL A 215 -12.10 -10.35 -18.35
CA VAL A 215 -11.71 -10.26 -16.93
C VAL A 215 -12.54 -11.19 -16.06
N ALA A 216 -12.06 -11.47 -14.85
CA ALA A 216 -12.80 -12.15 -13.80
C ALA A 216 -12.75 -11.32 -12.51
N PRO A 217 -13.83 -11.31 -11.70
CA PRO A 217 -13.79 -10.68 -10.39
C PRO A 217 -12.86 -11.46 -9.46
N TYR A 218 -12.03 -10.75 -8.70
CA TYR A 218 -11.36 -11.28 -7.53
C TYR A 218 -12.23 -10.95 -6.30
N ALA A 219 -12.58 -11.99 -5.53
CA ALA A 219 -13.53 -11.89 -4.42
C ALA A 219 -14.86 -11.21 -4.83
N GLY A 220 -15.30 -10.21 -4.06
CA GLY A 220 -16.56 -9.48 -4.27
C GLY A 220 -16.55 -8.41 -5.35
N ALA A 221 -15.50 -8.30 -6.16
CA ALA A 221 -15.40 -7.29 -7.22
C ALA A 221 -16.46 -7.45 -8.32
N LEU A 222 -16.49 -6.50 -9.27
CA LEU A 222 -17.60 -6.31 -10.22
C LEU A 222 -18.94 -6.22 -9.48
N ASN A 223 -18.97 -5.41 -8.41
CA ASN A 223 -20.18 -5.02 -7.71
C ASN A 223 -20.65 -3.64 -8.20
N ASN A 224 -21.72 -3.09 -7.63
CA ASN A 224 -22.35 -1.86 -8.11
C ASN A 224 -21.43 -0.62 -8.09
N THR A 225 -20.34 -0.63 -7.32
CA THR A 225 -19.42 0.53 -7.23
C THR A 225 -18.43 0.59 -8.40
N TRP A 226 -18.30 -0.49 -9.17
CA TRP A 226 -17.37 -0.63 -10.30
C TRP A 226 -17.89 -0.04 -11.62
N TRP A 227 -19.19 0.26 -11.68
CA TRP A 227 -19.80 0.89 -12.83
C TRP A 227 -19.26 2.29 -13.09
N ASP A 228 -19.07 2.61 -14.37
CA ASP A 228 -18.67 3.93 -14.87
C ASP A 228 -17.36 4.50 -14.29
N ARG A 229 -16.50 3.63 -13.74
CA ARG A 229 -15.16 3.97 -13.24
C ARG A 229 -14.12 3.97 -14.34
N ASP A 230 -13.13 4.86 -14.22
CA ASP A 230 -11.99 4.93 -15.11
C ASP A 230 -10.91 3.97 -14.62
N LEU A 231 -10.74 2.85 -15.32
CA LEU A 231 -9.95 1.72 -14.86
C LEU A 231 -8.60 1.63 -15.58
N GLY A 232 -7.53 1.60 -14.80
CA GLY A 232 -6.15 1.38 -15.25
C GLY A 232 -5.81 -0.11 -15.27
N VAL A 233 -4.64 -0.44 -15.82
CA VAL A 233 -4.06 -1.80 -15.76
C VAL A 233 -2.71 -1.74 -15.09
N ALA A 234 -2.50 -2.62 -14.12
CA ALA A 234 -1.21 -2.83 -13.48
C ALA A 234 -1.06 -4.27 -13.03
N GLY A 235 0.16 -4.70 -12.74
CA GLY A 235 0.43 -6.00 -12.17
C GLY A 235 1.83 -6.49 -12.50
N ARG A 236 1.94 -7.80 -12.67
CA ARG A 236 3.21 -8.52 -12.85
C ARG A 236 3.26 -9.22 -14.19
N VAL A 237 4.43 -9.22 -14.83
CA VAL A 237 4.68 -9.87 -16.12
C VAL A 237 5.89 -10.79 -15.97
N MET A 238 5.74 -12.04 -16.40
CA MET A 238 6.80 -13.03 -16.41
C MET A 238 7.49 -13.01 -17.77
N VAL A 239 8.77 -12.68 -17.80
CA VAL A 239 9.53 -12.45 -19.04
C VAL A 239 10.71 -13.39 -19.11
N ARG A 240 10.84 -14.11 -20.22
CA ARG A 240 12.01 -14.94 -20.52
C ARG A 240 13.08 -14.11 -21.22
N ASP A 241 14.21 -13.97 -20.57
CA ASP A 241 15.42 -13.44 -21.19
C ASP A 241 15.99 -14.50 -22.15
N LEU A 242 16.13 -14.17 -23.43
CA LEU A 242 16.56 -15.11 -24.47
C LEU A 242 18.08 -15.40 -24.43
N ASP A 243 18.87 -14.47 -23.91
CA ASP A 243 20.34 -14.60 -23.86
C ASP A 243 20.77 -15.51 -22.71
N THR A 244 20.10 -15.38 -21.56
CA THR A 244 20.39 -16.15 -20.34
C THR A 244 19.47 -17.35 -20.15
N ASN A 245 18.38 -17.44 -20.93
CA ASN A 245 17.28 -18.40 -20.78
C ASN A 245 16.62 -18.38 -19.39
N LYS A 246 16.81 -17.31 -18.61
CA LYS A 246 16.20 -17.13 -17.29
C LYS A 246 14.82 -16.47 -17.43
N THR A 247 13.90 -16.83 -16.55
CA THR A 247 12.61 -16.15 -16.45
C THR A 247 12.65 -15.20 -15.25
N THR A 248 12.29 -13.94 -15.47
CA THR A 248 12.24 -12.89 -14.47
C THR A 248 10.81 -12.38 -14.30
N SER A 249 10.57 -11.72 -13.19
CA SER A 249 9.30 -11.08 -12.88
C SER A 249 9.48 -9.57 -12.93
N GLN A 250 8.62 -8.87 -13.66
CA GLN A 250 8.68 -7.42 -13.84
C GLN A 250 7.33 -6.79 -13.53
N LEU A 251 7.32 -5.63 -12.87
CA LEU A 251 6.10 -4.89 -12.56
C LEU A 251 5.76 -3.89 -13.66
N VAL A 252 4.48 -3.82 -14.01
CA VAL A 252 3.95 -2.88 -14.99
C VAL A 252 2.77 -2.11 -14.40
N LYS A 253 2.73 -0.81 -14.66
CA LYS A 253 1.57 0.07 -14.44
C LYS A 253 1.44 0.96 -15.67
N LEU A 254 0.31 0.87 -16.37
CA LEU A 254 0.02 1.75 -17.49
C LEU A 254 -0.37 3.14 -16.99
N GLU A 255 -0.04 4.17 -17.77
CA GLU A 255 -0.08 5.57 -17.32
C GLU A 255 -1.49 6.21 -17.38
N TRP A 256 -2.44 5.59 -18.08
CA TRP A 256 -3.80 6.12 -18.24
C TRP A 256 -4.86 5.03 -18.04
N PRO A 257 -6.11 5.40 -17.70
CA PRO A 257 -7.21 4.45 -17.65
C PRO A 257 -7.49 3.89 -19.04
N ILE A 258 -7.32 2.59 -19.21
CA ILE A 258 -7.52 1.93 -20.50
C ILE A 258 -8.90 1.29 -20.62
N ALA A 259 -9.64 1.15 -19.51
CA ALA A 259 -10.85 0.36 -19.44
C ALA A 259 -11.98 1.12 -18.75
N LYS A 260 -13.22 0.84 -19.17
CA LYS A 260 -14.44 1.31 -18.50
C LYS A 260 -15.54 0.27 -18.60
N ILE A 261 -16.34 0.12 -17.55
CA ILE A 261 -17.52 -0.74 -17.52
C ILE A 261 -18.75 0.16 -17.53
N PRO A 262 -19.39 0.41 -18.69
CA PRO A 262 -20.45 1.40 -18.80
C PRO A 262 -21.80 0.87 -18.28
N THR A 263 -22.54 1.69 -17.54
CA THR A 263 -23.94 1.38 -17.22
C THR A 263 -24.83 1.41 -18.46
N LEU A 264 -25.88 0.59 -18.46
CA LEU A 264 -26.97 0.77 -19.40
C LEU A 264 -27.83 1.96 -18.96
N ALA A 265 -28.12 2.88 -19.87
CA ALA A 265 -28.92 4.06 -19.54
C ALA A 265 -30.31 3.67 -19.00
N PRO A 266 -30.81 4.37 -17.96
CA PRO A 266 -32.08 4.01 -17.31
C PRO A 266 -33.29 4.10 -18.23
N HIS A 267 -33.19 4.89 -19.31
CA HIS A 267 -34.20 5.02 -20.36
C HIS A 267 -34.59 3.69 -21.02
N PHE A 268 -33.71 2.68 -20.98
CA PHE A 268 -34.00 1.35 -21.51
C PHE A 268 -34.93 0.52 -20.60
N GLY A 269 -35.31 1.03 -19.42
CA GLY A 269 -36.27 0.38 -18.52
C GLY A 269 -35.67 -0.82 -17.79
N THR A 270 -36.46 -1.89 -17.61
CA THR A 270 -36.09 -3.08 -16.81
C THR A 270 -34.70 -3.66 -17.09
N PRO A 271 -34.19 -3.74 -18.34
CA PRO A 271 -32.82 -4.21 -18.62
C PRO A 271 -31.70 -3.39 -17.97
N SER A 272 -31.96 -2.13 -17.58
CA SER A 272 -31.01 -1.27 -16.87
C SER A 272 -31.02 -1.48 -15.34
N LEU A 273 -31.84 -2.40 -14.85
CA LEU A 273 -31.95 -2.75 -13.44
C LEU A 273 -31.24 -4.10 -13.21
N GLY A 274 -30.36 -4.14 -12.21
CA GLY A 274 -29.65 -5.36 -11.83
C GLY A 274 -30.53 -6.43 -11.17
N PRO A 275 -29.95 -7.59 -10.80
CA PRO A 275 -28.52 -7.91 -10.84
C PRO A 275 -28.02 -8.11 -12.27
N PHE A 276 -26.80 -7.64 -12.52
CA PHE A 276 -26.14 -7.77 -13.81
C PHE A 276 -25.25 -9.00 -13.86
N ASN A 277 -25.23 -9.67 -15.01
CA ASN A 277 -24.32 -10.77 -15.26
C ASN A 277 -22.86 -10.26 -15.37
N LYS A 278 -22.00 -10.73 -14.47
CA LYS A 278 -20.59 -10.32 -14.42
C LYS A 278 -19.78 -10.71 -15.67
N GLU A 279 -20.18 -11.75 -16.42
CA GLU A 279 -19.49 -12.23 -17.62
C GLU A 279 -19.94 -11.53 -18.90
N THR A 280 -21.22 -11.18 -19.01
CA THR A 280 -21.81 -10.70 -20.28
C THR A 280 -22.25 -9.25 -20.24
N GLN A 281 -22.49 -8.66 -19.06
CA GLN A 281 -22.95 -7.28 -18.91
C GLN A 281 -21.90 -6.39 -18.24
N MET A 282 -21.11 -6.91 -17.29
CA MET A 282 -20.02 -6.16 -16.62
C MET A 282 -18.67 -6.34 -17.32
N VAL A 283 -18.65 -6.19 -18.65
CA VAL A 283 -17.44 -6.42 -19.45
C VAL A 283 -16.73 -5.11 -19.75
N PRO A 284 -15.46 -4.94 -19.37
CA PRO A 284 -14.73 -3.71 -19.66
C PRO A 284 -14.54 -3.49 -21.16
N ILE A 285 -14.79 -2.27 -21.61
CA ILE A 285 -14.47 -1.77 -22.95
C ILE A 285 -13.09 -1.11 -22.89
N ILE A 286 -12.20 -1.47 -23.82
CA ILE A 286 -10.82 -0.96 -23.89
C ILE A 286 -10.49 -0.20 -25.18
N GLY A 287 -11.46 -0.04 -26.07
CA GLY A 287 -11.29 0.74 -27.28
C GLY A 287 -12.36 0.51 -28.33
N LEU A 288 -12.18 1.18 -29.46
CA LEU A 288 -13.01 1.07 -30.66
C LEU A 288 -12.18 0.46 -31.81
N GLU A 289 -12.83 -0.37 -32.61
CA GLU A 289 -12.26 -0.88 -33.84
C GLU A 289 -11.96 0.24 -34.84
N GLY A 290 -10.85 0.11 -35.57
CA GLY A 290 -10.42 1.11 -36.55
C GLY A 290 -9.92 2.43 -35.96
N ALA A 291 -9.98 2.64 -34.64
CA ALA A 291 -9.50 3.86 -34.02
C ALA A 291 -7.99 4.08 -34.25
N ALA A 292 -7.64 5.31 -34.65
CA ALA A 292 -6.27 5.74 -34.90
C ALA A 292 -5.36 5.47 -33.68
N ARG A 293 -4.12 5.07 -33.95
CA ARG A 293 -3.12 4.81 -32.90
C ARG A 293 -2.53 6.14 -32.46
N LYS A 294 -2.68 6.50 -31.18
CA LYS A 294 -2.12 7.75 -30.62
C LYS A 294 -0.82 7.56 -29.84
N PHE A 295 -0.61 6.38 -29.26
CA PHE A 295 0.45 6.12 -28.28
C PHE A 295 1.53 5.14 -28.78
N THR A 296 1.35 4.62 -29.99
CA THR A 296 2.35 3.84 -30.71
C THR A 296 2.54 4.50 -32.06
N THR A 297 3.80 4.78 -32.42
CA THR A 297 4.16 5.53 -33.63
C THR A 297 3.62 4.83 -34.87
N ASP A 298 3.05 5.65 -35.76
CA ASP A 298 2.46 5.23 -37.01
C ASP A 298 3.35 4.28 -37.80
N ALA A 299 2.74 3.20 -38.31
CA ALA A 299 3.29 2.33 -39.33
C ALA A 299 3.53 3.03 -40.69
N ALA A 300 3.60 4.37 -40.71
CA ALA A 300 3.81 5.20 -41.90
C ALA A 300 5.27 5.68 -42.07
N SER A 301 6.15 5.53 -41.07
CA SER A 301 7.59 5.70 -41.27
C SER A 301 8.24 4.35 -41.57
N LEU A 302 8.24 3.98 -42.86
CA LEU A 302 9.10 2.93 -43.44
C LEU A 302 10.57 3.37 -43.41
N GLU A 303 11.13 3.52 -42.23
CA GLU A 303 12.56 3.32 -42.01
C GLU A 303 12.66 2.32 -40.87
N VAL A 304 13.50 1.30 -41.05
CA VAL A 304 13.64 0.14 -40.16
C VAL A 304 13.83 0.61 -38.72
N ASN A 305 12.74 0.68 -37.97
CA ASN A 305 12.76 1.14 -36.60
C ASN A 305 13.36 0.01 -35.76
N LYS A 306 14.61 0.19 -35.32
CA LYS A 306 15.33 -0.76 -34.46
C LYS A 306 14.66 -0.98 -33.10
N ASP A 307 13.66 -0.16 -32.77
CA ASP A 307 12.83 -0.24 -31.57
C ASP A 307 11.41 -0.79 -31.84
N ALA A 308 11.16 -1.35 -33.02
CA ALA A 308 9.89 -2.03 -33.32
C ALA A 308 9.74 -3.30 -32.47
N ILE A 309 8.62 -3.41 -31.76
CA ILE A 309 8.26 -4.60 -30.99
C ILE A 309 7.91 -5.71 -31.99
N LEU A 310 8.61 -6.84 -31.91
CA LEU A 310 8.29 -8.01 -32.72
C LEU A 310 6.91 -8.54 -32.29
N ALA A 311 6.03 -8.70 -33.28
CA ALA A 311 4.71 -9.26 -33.07
C ALA A 311 4.83 -10.66 -32.45
N PRO A 312 3.92 -11.03 -31.53
CA PRO A 312 3.98 -12.33 -30.89
C PRO A 312 3.81 -13.45 -31.94
N LYS A 313 4.68 -14.46 -31.86
CA LYS A 313 4.57 -15.72 -32.60
C LYS A 313 3.20 -16.37 -32.34
N PRO A 314 2.62 -17.06 -33.34
CA PRO A 314 1.46 -17.91 -33.13
C PRO A 314 1.67 -18.85 -31.95
N GLU A 315 0.60 -19.12 -31.20
CA GLU A 315 0.57 -20.03 -30.04
C GLU A 315 1.36 -19.56 -28.81
N SER A 316 2.05 -18.41 -28.87
CA SER A 316 2.63 -17.80 -27.67
C SER A 316 1.54 -17.25 -26.75
N PHE A 317 1.81 -17.16 -25.45
CA PHE A 317 0.89 -16.53 -24.48
C PHE A 317 0.43 -15.15 -24.95
N ALA A 318 1.36 -14.30 -25.39
CA ALA A 318 1.06 -12.97 -25.88
C ALA A 318 0.08 -12.96 -27.07
N SER A 319 0.03 -14.02 -27.88
CA SER A 319 -0.93 -14.12 -28.99
C SER A 319 -2.38 -14.38 -28.57
N THR A 320 -2.62 -14.82 -27.32
CA THR A 320 -3.96 -15.02 -26.76
C THR A 320 -4.52 -13.75 -26.09
N GLN A 321 -3.73 -12.69 -26.03
CA GLN A 321 -4.06 -11.43 -25.37
C GLN A 321 -4.43 -10.33 -26.38
N PRO A 322 -5.17 -9.28 -25.98
CA PRO A 322 -5.48 -8.17 -26.88
C PRO A 322 -4.19 -7.56 -27.46
N PRO A 323 -3.99 -7.54 -28.79
CA PRO A 323 -2.69 -7.19 -29.38
C PRO A 323 -2.18 -5.81 -28.97
N ARG A 324 -3.08 -4.81 -28.86
CA ARG A 324 -2.70 -3.47 -28.40
C ARG A 324 -2.29 -3.44 -26.93
N LEU A 325 -2.88 -4.27 -26.07
CA LEU A 325 -2.47 -4.33 -24.67
C LEU A 325 -1.06 -4.91 -24.55
N VAL A 326 -0.77 -5.97 -25.30
CA VAL A 326 0.58 -6.57 -25.38
C VAL A 326 1.60 -5.53 -25.83
N GLU A 327 1.32 -4.78 -26.88
CA GLU A 327 2.18 -3.72 -27.39
C GLU A 327 2.48 -2.65 -26.32
N LEU A 328 1.46 -2.22 -25.57
CA LEU A 328 1.63 -1.24 -24.50
C LEU A 328 2.45 -1.78 -23.32
N VAL A 329 2.18 -3.01 -22.89
CA VAL A 329 2.93 -3.67 -21.81
C VAL A 329 4.39 -3.88 -22.22
N ALA A 330 4.62 -4.41 -23.42
CA ALA A 330 5.96 -4.63 -23.95
C ALA A 330 6.74 -3.31 -24.07
N LYS A 331 6.12 -2.25 -24.60
CA LYS A 331 6.72 -0.91 -24.65
C LYS A 331 7.07 -0.38 -23.26
N ARG A 332 6.16 -0.50 -22.29
CA ARG A 332 6.35 0.00 -20.93
C ARG A 332 7.50 -0.70 -20.20
N LEU A 333 7.72 -1.98 -20.50
CA LEU A 333 8.78 -2.82 -19.95
C LEU A 333 10.03 -2.91 -20.84
N SER A 334 10.08 -2.17 -21.95
CA SER A 334 11.17 -2.24 -22.94
C SER A 334 11.44 -3.66 -23.49
N ILE A 335 10.39 -4.49 -23.60
CA ILE A 335 10.44 -5.83 -24.17
C ILE A 335 10.39 -5.73 -25.69
N LYS A 336 11.42 -6.25 -26.37
CA LYS A 336 11.55 -6.19 -27.83
C LYS A 336 10.81 -7.30 -28.57
N ASP A 337 10.72 -8.49 -27.98
CA ASP A 337 9.99 -9.63 -28.54
C ASP A 337 8.84 -10.01 -27.60
N ALA A 338 7.61 -9.72 -27.99
CA ALA A 338 6.43 -10.00 -27.17
C ALA A 338 6.25 -11.50 -26.88
N SER A 339 6.82 -12.41 -27.70
CA SER A 339 6.80 -13.85 -27.41
C SER A 339 7.67 -14.26 -26.22
N THR A 340 8.50 -13.36 -25.69
CA THR A 340 9.23 -13.58 -24.44
C THR A 340 8.36 -13.41 -23.20
N ILE A 341 7.18 -12.79 -23.35
CA ILE A 341 6.18 -12.75 -22.28
C ILE A 341 5.62 -14.16 -22.12
N VAL A 342 5.99 -14.80 -21.00
CA VAL A 342 5.59 -16.17 -20.66
C VAL A 342 4.17 -16.19 -20.12
N ASP A 343 3.86 -15.25 -19.22
CA ASP A 343 2.55 -15.10 -18.59
C ASP A 343 2.45 -13.71 -17.92
N TRP A 344 1.26 -13.32 -17.47
CA TRP A 344 1.07 -12.14 -16.62
C TRP A 344 -0.04 -12.31 -15.59
N GLU A 345 0.04 -11.51 -14.54
CA GLU A 345 -1.02 -11.34 -13.54
C GLU A 345 -1.33 -9.85 -13.49
N LEU A 346 -2.27 -9.43 -14.33
CA LEU A 346 -2.70 -8.04 -14.46
C LEU A 346 -4.08 -7.84 -13.85
N GLU A 347 -4.25 -6.68 -13.23
CA GLU A 347 -5.44 -6.25 -12.52
C GLU A 347 -5.97 -4.94 -13.11
N LEU A 348 -7.30 -4.79 -13.14
CA LEU A 348 -7.93 -3.48 -13.31
C LEU A 348 -8.16 -2.81 -11.96
N PHE A 349 -7.86 -1.53 -11.89
CA PHE A 349 -8.02 -0.72 -10.69
C PHE A 349 -8.54 0.67 -11.03
N ASP A 350 -9.30 1.29 -10.12
CA ASP A 350 -9.73 2.70 -10.26
C ASP A 350 -8.52 3.64 -10.22
N THR A 351 -8.40 4.46 -11.26
CA THR A 351 -7.30 5.42 -11.47
C THR A 351 -7.48 6.73 -10.70
N GLN A 352 -8.65 6.97 -10.11
CA GLN A 352 -8.87 8.16 -9.31
C GLN A 352 -7.90 8.18 -8.10
N PRO A 353 -6.98 9.18 -7.99
CA PRO A 353 -6.02 9.25 -6.91
C PRO A 353 -6.68 9.24 -5.52
N ALA A 354 -5.96 8.80 -4.50
CA ALA A 354 -6.40 8.99 -3.12
C ALA A 354 -6.45 10.50 -2.82
N ALA A 355 -7.43 10.94 -2.04
CA ALA A 355 -7.61 12.36 -1.73
C ALA A 355 -8.25 12.58 -0.37
N LEU A 356 -7.97 13.74 0.23
CA LEU A 356 -8.76 14.26 1.34
C LEU A 356 -10.08 14.82 0.82
N ILE A 357 -11.15 14.58 1.57
CA ILE A 357 -12.51 15.08 1.31
C ILE A 357 -13.13 15.59 2.63
N GLY A 358 -14.31 16.20 2.55
CA GLY A 358 -14.92 16.89 3.70
C GLY A 358 -14.75 18.40 3.60
N LEU A 359 -15.48 19.16 4.41
CA LEU A 359 -15.40 20.62 4.39
C LEU A 359 -14.05 21.11 4.91
N ASP A 360 -13.48 20.38 5.86
CA ASP A 360 -12.24 20.67 6.56
C ASP A 360 -11.15 19.61 6.27
N GLN A 361 -11.34 18.80 5.21
CA GLN A 361 -10.42 17.73 4.82
C GLN A 361 -10.23 16.65 5.89
N GLU A 362 -11.26 16.42 6.70
CA GLU A 362 -11.28 15.51 7.83
C GLU A 362 -11.43 14.03 7.45
N LEU A 363 -11.73 13.74 6.18
CA LEU A 363 -11.88 12.40 5.64
C LEU A 363 -10.83 12.11 4.57
N LEU A 364 -10.47 10.83 4.42
CA LEU A 364 -9.60 10.32 3.37
C LEU A 364 -10.36 9.29 2.54
N SER A 365 -10.42 9.50 1.22
CA SER A 365 -11.05 8.59 0.28
C SER A 365 -10.03 7.98 -0.67
N ALA A 366 -9.99 6.66 -0.74
CA ALA A 366 -9.06 5.90 -1.55
C ALA A 366 -9.66 4.56 -1.99
N CYS A 367 -9.05 3.96 -3.01
CA CYS A 367 -9.39 2.63 -3.49
C CYS A 367 -8.57 1.60 -2.73
N ARG A 368 -9.10 0.41 -2.43
CA ARG A 368 -8.35 -0.71 -1.81
C ARG A 368 -7.82 -0.41 -0.39
N ILE A 369 -8.57 0.36 0.40
CA ILE A 369 -8.20 0.66 1.80
C ILE A 369 -8.10 -0.65 2.60
N ASP A 370 -9.05 -1.54 2.36
CA ASP A 370 -9.08 -2.91 2.85
C ASP A 370 -8.01 -3.79 2.16
N ASP A 371 -7.03 -4.35 2.87
CA ASP A 371 -6.55 -4.02 4.24
C ASP A 371 -5.19 -3.29 4.19
N LYS A 372 -4.91 -2.67 3.05
CA LYS A 372 -3.68 -1.91 2.84
C LYS A 372 -3.44 -0.83 3.90
N ILE A 373 -4.47 -0.27 4.54
CA ILE A 373 -4.30 0.73 5.59
C ILE A 373 -3.71 0.14 6.89
N CYS A 374 -4.21 -1.00 7.38
CA CYS A 374 -3.66 -1.61 8.59
C CYS A 374 -2.28 -2.21 8.30
N SER A 375 -2.13 -2.89 7.16
CA SER A 375 -0.85 -3.43 6.72
C SER A 375 0.22 -2.35 6.56
N TRP A 376 -0.10 -1.23 5.91
CA TRP A 376 0.84 -0.11 5.78
C TRP A 376 1.19 0.51 7.14
N ALA A 377 0.17 0.73 7.99
CA ALA A 377 0.39 1.31 9.31
C ALA A 377 1.22 0.39 10.22
N ALA A 378 1.01 -0.92 10.16
CA ALA A 378 1.78 -1.92 10.91
C ALA A 378 3.23 -2.01 10.43
N LEU A 379 3.49 -1.90 9.12
CA LEU A 379 4.85 -1.82 8.57
C LEU A 379 5.57 -0.58 9.08
N GLU A 380 4.96 0.60 8.96
CA GLU A 380 5.55 1.85 9.44
C GLU A 380 5.75 1.83 10.96
N GLY A 381 4.83 1.22 11.71
CA GLY A 381 4.97 1.00 13.15
C GLY A 381 6.14 0.10 13.51
N LEU A 382 6.34 -1.01 12.77
CA LEU A 382 7.49 -1.90 12.93
C LEU A 382 8.81 -1.18 12.64
N ILE A 383 8.86 -0.38 11.57
CA ILE A 383 10.04 0.42 11.21
C ILE A 383 10.36 1.42 12.33
N TYR A 384 9.34 2.10 12.85
CA TYR A 384 9.50 3.08 13.92
C TYR A 384 10.03 2.44 15.21
N ALA A 385 9.45 1.30 15.62
CA ALA A 385 9.83 0.60 16.85
C ALA A 385 11.13 -0.22 16.73
N ALA A 386 11.72 -0.33 15.54
CA ALA A 386 12.80 -1.26 15.25
C ALA A 386 14.02 -1.12 16.18
N ASP A 387 14.43 0.10 16.50
CA ASP A 387 15.59 0.31 17.38
C ASP A 387 15.27 -0.03 18.84
N ALA A 388 14.07 0.29 19.31
CA ALA A 388 13.62 -0.08 20.65
C ALA A 388 13.53 -1.60 20.81
N VAL A 389 12.94 -2.30 19.83
CA VAL A 389 12.87 -3.78 19.80
C VAL A 389 14.27 -4.40 19.77
N ALA A 390 15.20 -3.82 19.02
CA ALA A 390 16.56 -4.34 18.92
C ALA A 390 17.30 -4.34 20.27
N GLU A 391 16.96 -3.48 21.21
CA GLU A 391 17.54 -3.49 22.57
C GLU A 391 16.89 -4.51 23.51
N GLY A 392 15.73 -5.07 23.15
CA GLY A 392 14.96 -6.02 23.96
C GLY A 392 15.42 -7.48 23.83
N SER A 393 14.57 -8.38 24.34
CA SER A 393 14.77 -9.84 24.27
C SER A 393 13.71 -10.58 23.45
N THR A 394 12.77 -9.86 22.85
CA THR A 394 11.72 -10.41 21.96
C THR A 394 12.06 -10.23 20.48
N VAL A 395 11.26 -10.84 19.61
CA VAL A 395 11.25 -10.55 18.17
C VAL A 395 9.97 -9.77 17.84
N ALA A 396 10.07 -8.69 17.09
CA ALA A 396 8.91 -8.06 16.45
C ALA A 396 8.79 -8.57 15.02
N LEU A 397 7.59 -9.01 14.61
CA LEU A 397 7.35 -9.59 13.29
C LEU A 397 6.05 -9.04 12.68
N GLY A 398 6.16 -8.41 11.51
CA GLY A 398 5.04 -8.01 10.67
C GLY A 398 4.85 -8.99 9.51
N GLY A 399 3.66 -9.56 9.38
CA GLY A 399 3.27 -10.42 8.27
C GLY A 399 2.17 -9.78 7.42
N PHE A 400 2.42 -9.67 6.12
CA PHE A 400 1.51 -9.03 5.17
C PHE A 400 1.16 -10.05 4.08
N PHE A 401 -0.06 -10.56 4.12
CA PHE A 401 -0.50 -11.69 3.31
C PHE A 401 -1.27 -11.27 2.05
N ASP A 402 -1.27 -12.16 1.07
CA ASP A 402 -2.14 -12.14 -0.11
C ASP A 402 -3.32 -13.09 0.15
N ASP A 403 -4.33 -13.07 -0.71
CA ASP A 403 -5.42 -14.04 -0.74
C ASP A 403 -6.35 -14.10 0.48
N GLU A 404 -6.35 -13.11 1.37
CA GLU A 404 -7.33 -13.05 2.46
C GLU A 404 -8.76 -13.05 1.91
N GLU A 405 -9.01 -12.22 0.90
CA GLU A 405 -10.32 -11.94 0.34
C GLU A 405 -10.96 -13.16 -0.35
N ILE A 406 -10.16 -14.20 -0.60
CA ILE A 406 -10.57 -15.48 -1.17
C ILE A 406 -10.39 -16.65 -0.20
N GLY A 407 -10.18 -16.36 1.09
CA GLY A 407 -10.16 -17.32 2.19
C GLY A 407 -8.79 -17.84 2.60
N SER A 408 -7.69 -17.19 2.18
CA SER A 408 -6.30 -17.41 2.64
C SER A 408 -5.68 -18.78 2.35
N LYS A 409 -6.33 -19.63 1.56
CA LYS A 409 -5.95 -21.06 1.34
C LYS A 409 -4.95 -21.29 0.19
N LEU A 410 -4.07 -20.34 -0.07
CA LEU A 410 -2.96 -20.46 -1.02
C LEU A 410 -1.62 -20.29 -0.29
N ARG A 411 -0.51 -20.68 -0.92
CA ARG A 411 0.82 -20.71 -0.26
C ARG A 411 1.31 -19.36 0.27
N GLN A 412 0.78 -18.27 -0.29
CA GLN A 412 1.07 -16.88 0.09
C GLN A 412 0.03 -16.30 1.06
N GLY A 413 -1.10 -16.98 1.28
CA GLY A 413 -2.12 -16.57 2.23
C GLY A 413 -1.88 -17.07 3.66
N ALA A 414 -2.68 -16.56 4.60
CA ALA A 414 -2.48 -16.78 6.03
C ALA A 414 -2.72 -18.22 6.49
N ALA A 415 -3.56 -18.98 5.77
CA ALA A 415 -3.76 -20.41 6.01
C ALA A 415 -2.67 -21.29 5.36
N GLY A 416 -1.65 -20.67 4.74
CA GLY A 416 -0.40 -21.32 4.39
C GLY A 416 0.53 -21.49 5.59
N ASN A 417 1.81 -21.76 5.34
CA ASN A 417 2.81 -21.94 6.40
C ASN A 417 3.81 -20.77 6.50
N TYR A 418 3.56 -19.63 5.86
CA TYR A 418 4.59 -18.59 5.71
C TYR A 418 5.04 -17.99 7.04
N MET A 419 4.10 -17.55 7.88
CA MET A 419 4.43 -17.04 9.21
C MET A 419 4.92 -18.15 10.16
N PRO A 420 4.26 -19.32 10.29
CA PRO A 420 4.76 -20.42 11.13
C PRO A 420 6.20 -20.81 10.81
N VAL A 421 6.52 -21.04 9.53
CA VAL A 421 7.89 -21.43 9.14
C VAL A 421 8.89 -20.29 9.33
N THR A 422 8.45 -19.03 9.22
CA THR A 422 9.33 -17.88 9.51
C THR A 422 9.69 -17.85 10.99
N VAL A 423 8.73 -18.08 11.89
CA VAL A 423 8.97 -18.18 13.34
C VAL A 423 9.91 -19.34 13.65
N GLU A 424 9.65 -20.54 13.12
CA GLU A 424 10.50 -21.72 13.30
C GLU A 424 11.95 -21.46 12.87
N ARG A 425 12.15 -20.84 11.69
CA ARG A 425 13.48 -20.50 11.17
C ARG A 425 14.18 -19.46 12.01
N ILE A 426 13.46 -18.47 12.55
CA ILE A 426 14.04 -17.49 13.49
C ILE A 426 14.52 -18.21 14.74
N VAL A 427 13.70 -19.07 15.35
CA VAL A 427 14.08 -19.86 16.54
C VAL A 427 15.32 -20.73 16.25
N GLU A 428 15.36 -21.38 15.10
CA GLU A 428 16.48 -22.24 14.68
C GLU A 428 17.80 -21.48 14.55
N CYS A 429 17.76 -20.19 14.15
CA CYS A 429 18.96 -19.35 14.07
C CYS A 429 19.60 -19.08 15.45
N PHE A 430 18.88 -19.30 16.56
CA PHE A 430 19.35 -19.04 17.93
C PHE A 430 19.36 -20.28 18.84
N GLY A 431 19.05 -21.46 18.32
CA GLY A 431 19.02 -22.70 19.08
C GLY A 431 18.23 -23.81 18.39
N ASN A 432 17.93 -24.89 19.12
CA ASN A 432 17.14 -25.98 18.57
C ASN A 432 15.64 -25.61 18.51
N ALA A 433 15.06 -25.55 17.30
CA ALA A 433 13.62 -25.39 17.06
C ALA A 433 12.83 -26.71 17.27
N GLY A 434 13.20 -27.48 18.30
CA GLY A 434 12.48 -28.69 18.69
C GLY A 434 11.09 -28.37 19.24
N ARG A 435 10.20 -29.38 19.27
CA ARG A 435 8.79 -29.22 19.70
C ARG A 435 8.61 -28.52 21.05
N ASN A 436 9.48 -28.80 22.02
CA ASN A 436 9.43 -28.15 23.33
C ASN A 436 9.75 -26.65 23.24
N THR A 437 10.86 -26.29 22.56
CA THR A 437 11.28 -24.89 22.37
C THR A 437 10.22 -24.10 21.60
N MET A 438 9.66 -24.69 20.54
CA MET A 438 8.60 -24.05 19.76
C MET A 438 7.31 -23.87 20.58
N GLY A 439 6.93 -24.87 21.37
CA GLY A 439 5.77 -24.76 22.26
C GLY A 439 5.92 -23.61 23.27
N VAL A 440 7.10 -23.45 23.85
CA VAL A 440 7.42 -22.32 24.75
C VAL A 440 7.42 -20.99 24.00
N THR A 441 8.03 -20.94 22.81
CA THR A 441 8.06 -19.75 21.95
C THR A 441 6.64 -19.27 21.64
N TYR A 442 5.76 -20.15 21.16
CA TYR A 442 4.37 -19.81 20.84
C TYR A 442 3.56 -19.40 22.07
N ALA A 443 3.74 -20.08 23.22
CA ALA A 443 3.06 -19.70 24.46
C ALA A 443 3.44 -18.28 24.93
N ASN A 444 4.71 -17.89 24.75
CA ASN A 444 5.24 -16.56 25.05
C ASN A 444 5.00 -15.53 23.93
N SER A 445 4.35 -15.93 22.83
CA SER A 445 4.07 -15.05 21.69
C SER A 445 2.65 -14.49 21.75
N PHE A 446 2.45 -13.41 21.01
CA PHE A 446 1.16 -12.76 20.85
C PHE A 446 0.97 -12.31 19.41
N LEU A 447 -0.24 -12.47 18.90
CA LEU A 447 -0.62 -12.07 17.55
C LEU A 447 -1.65 -10.94 17.59
N LEU A 448 -1.30 -9.79 17.03
CA LEU A 448 -2.24 -8.75 16.66
C LEU A 448 -2.64 -8.97 15.18
N SER A 449 -3.82 -9.54 14.97
CA SER A 449 -4.47 -9.63 13.66
C SER A 449 -5.05 -8.26 13.31
N ALA A 450 -4.34 -7.56 12.44
CA ALA A 450 -4.58 -6.20 12.00
C ALA A 450 -5.40 -6.23 10.72
N ASP A 451 -6.70 -5.96 10.84
CA ASP A 451 -7.64 -5.92 9.73
C ASP A 451 -8.63 -4.78 9.95
N VAL A 452 -9.04 -4.11 8.87
CA VAL A 452 -10.00 -3.01 8.93
C VAL A 452 -11.30 -3.43 9.61
N THR A 453 -11.92 -2.48 10.32
CA THR A 453 -13.24 -2.67 10.94
C THR A 453 -14.26 -1.72 10.34
N HIS A 454 -15.51 -1.79 10.79
CA HIS A 454 -16.60 -0.99 10.22
C HIS A 454 -16.86 0.25 11.07
N ALA A 455 -16.48 1.42 10.57
CA ALA A 455 -16.89 2.70 11.16
C ALA A 455 -18.41 2.85 11.08
N VAL A 456 -19.02 3.50 12.07
CA VAL A 456 -20.47 3.75 12.07
C VAL A 456 -20.89 4.55 10.85
N ASN A 457 -21.77 3.98 10.03
CA ASN A 457 -22.41 4.69 8.94
C ASN A 457 -23.72 5.31 9.44
N PRO A 458 -23.82 6.65 9.54
CA PRO A 458 -24.98 7.31 10.13
C PRO A 458 -26.27 7.09 9.32
N ASN A 459 -26.17 6.73 8.03
CA ASN A 459 -27.33 6.45 7.19
C ASN A 459 -27.92 5.06 7.41
N PHE A 460 -27.22 4.20 8.16
CA PHE A 460 -27.59 2.82 8.43
C PHE A 460 -27.31 2.45 9.90
N ASP A 461 -27.42 3.41 10.80
CA ASP A 461 -27.06 3.22 12.21
C ASP A 461 -27.74 1.99 12.87
N TYR A 462 -28.95 1.63 12.42
CA TYR A 462 -29.73 0.49 12.86
C TYR A 462 -29.03 -0.87 12.68
N VAL A 463 -28.04 -1.00 11.80
CA VAL A 463 -27.27 -2.25 11.62
C VAL A 463 -26.12 -2.40 12.61
N TYR A 464 -25.74 -1.33 13.31
CA TYR A 464 -24.63 -1.32 14.26
C TYR A 464 -25.11 -1.66 15.67
N LEU A 465 -24.27 -2.38 16.42
CA LEU A 465 -24.53 -2.67 17.83
C LEU A 465 -24.24 -1.42 18.68
N GLU A 466 -25.17 -1.09 19.56
CA GLU A 466 -24.99 0.02 20.51
C GLU A 466 -23.73 -0.19 21.37
N HIS A 467 -22.98 0.88 21.62
CA HIS A 467 -21.67 0.87 22.32
C HIS A 467 -20.52 0.11 21.63
N HIS A 468 -20.73 -0.51 20.46
CA HIS A 468 -19.73 -1.30 19.73
C HIS A 468 -19.61 -0.83 18.27
N LYS A 469 -19.65 0.49 18.07
CA LYS A 469 -19.66 1.14 16.75
C LYS A 469 -18.54 2.18 16.69
N PRO A 470 -17.36 1.84 16.13
CA PRO A 470 -16.22 2.75 16.12
C PRO A 470 -16.46 3.96 15.21
N HIS A 471 -15.80 5.06 15.53
CA HIS A 471 -15.80 6.32 14.80
C HIS A 471 -14.44 6.56 14.12
N LEU A 472 -14.45 7.34 13.05
CA LEU A 472 -13.24 7.80 12.35
C LEU A 472 -12.45 8.79 13.21
N ASN A 473 -11.14 8.90 13.00
CA ASN A 473 -10.22 9.83 13.68
C ASN A 473 -10.17 9.69 15.21
N VAL A 474 -10.40 8.48 15.75
CA VAL A 474 -10.36 8.22 17.20
C VAL A 474 -9.22 7.28 17.59
N GLY A 475 -9.10 6.14 16.90
CA GLY A 475 -8.09 5.12 17.18
C GLY A 475 -8.55 3.72 16.77
N LEU A 476 -7.68 2.74 16.97
CA LEU A 476 -7.91 1.35 16.58
C LEU A 476 -9.16 0.77 17.25
N ALA A 477 -9.95 -0.01 16.53
CA ALA A 477 -11.10 -0.72 17.08
C ALA A 477 -10.75 -2.19 17.33
N ILE A 478 -10.94 -2.65 18.57
CA ILE A 478 -10.90 -4.07 18.91
C ILE A 478 -12.14 -4.73 18.32
N ALA A 479 -11.96 -5.78 17.52
CA ALA A 479 -13.03 -6.56 16.93
C ALA A 479 -13.30 -7.79 17.80
N ALA A 480 -14.49 -7.86 18.38
CA ALA A 480 -14.94 -9.00 19.16
C ALA A 480 -16.03 -9.78 18.39
N ASP A 481 -15.97 -11.11 18.49
CA ASP A 481 -17.01 -12.00 17.98
C ASP A 481 -17.08 -13.28 18.82
N SER A 482 -18.30 -13.71 19.16
CA SER A 482 -18.51 -14.88 20.02
C SER A 482 -18.48 -16.23 19.27
N ASN A 483 -18.40 -16.22 17.93
CA ASN A 483 -18.50 -17.40 17.07
C ASN A 483 -17.17 -17.75 16.38
N GLY A 484 -16.06 -17.15 16.81
CA GLY A 484 -14.73 -17.45 16.29
C GLY A 484 -14.42 -16.84 14.94
N HIS A 485 -15.19 -15.83 14.50
CA HIS A 485 -14.79 -15.00 13.35
C HIS A 485 -13.59 -14.11 13.68
N MET A 486 -13.44 -13.77 14.97
CA MET A 486 -12.32 -13.05 15.56
C MET A 486 -11.71 -13.91 16.68
N THR A 487 -10.44 -13.66 17.00
CA THR A 487 -9.67 -14.34 18.06
C THR A 487 -9.81 -13.69 19.43
N THR A 488 -10.29 -12.45 19.46
CA THR A 488 -10.32 -11.58 20.64
C THR A 488 -11.01 -12.22 21.84
N ASP A 489 -10.31 -12.18 22.98
CA ASP A 489 -10.76 -12.60 24.30
C ASP A 489 -10.41 -11.56 25.38
N ALA A 490 -10.69 -11.88 26.65
CA ALA A 490 -10.42 -10.97 27.76
C ALA A 490 -8.93 -10.72 28.02
N VAL A 491 -8.06 -11.72 27.82
CA VAL A 491 -6.61 -11.61 28.06
C VAL A 491 -5.99 -10.72 26.99
N SER A 492 -6.28 -11.03 25.73
CA SER A 492 -5.81 -10.30 24.56
C SER A 492 -6.30 -8.85 24.54
N THR A 493 -7.56 -8.61 24.92
CA THR A 493 -8.10 -7.24 25.14
C THR A 493 -7.32 -6.48 26.21
N SER A 494 -6.93 -7.15 27.30
CA SER A 494 -6.21 -6.51 28.41
C SER A 494 -4.78 -6.14 28.01
N ILE A 495 -4.11 -6.99 27.24
CA ILE A 495 -2.77 -6.72 26.67
C ILE A 495 -2.81 -5.47 25.78
N LEU A 496 -3.73 -5.41 24.81
CA LEU A 496 -3.79 -4.26 23.90
C LEU A 496 -4.20 -2.97 24.61
N LYS A 497 -5.06 -3.03 25.64
CA LYS A 497 -5.36 -1.88 26.51
C LYS A 497 -4.13 -1.36 27.26
N SER A 498 -3.28 -2.26 27.78
CA SER A 498 -2.03 -1.87 28.45
C SER A 498 -1.07 -1.18 27.47
N VAL A 499 -0.92 -1.73 26.26
CA VAL A 499 -0.16 -1.11 25.16
C VAL A 499 -0.69 0.29 24.84
N ALA A 500 -2.01 0.43 24.65
CA ALA A 500 -2.61 1.71 24.31
C ALA A 500 -2.41 2.77 25.40
N ALA A 501 -2.51 2.38 26.68
CA ALA A 501 -2.24 3.26 27.81
C ALA A 501 -0.77 3.75 27.83
N LYS A 502 0.19 2.87 27.56
CA LYS A 502 1.62 3.22 27.49
C LYS A 502 1.96 4.10 26.27
N SER A 503 1.15 4.05 25.22
CA SER A 503 1.37 4.76 23.95
C SER A 503 0.54 6.04 23.81
N ASP A 504 -0.26 6.40 24.82
CA ASP A 504 -1.26 7.49 24.73
C ASP A 504 -2.17 7.34 23.50
N CYS A 505 -2.73 6.13 23.35
CA CYS A 505 -3.66 5.77 22.28
C CYS A 505 -5.05 5.51 22.84
N LYS A 506 -6.07 5.88 22.07
CA LYS A 506 -7.46 5.49 22.35
C LYS A 506 -7.80 4.22 21.58
N LEU A 507 -8.54 3.33 22.24
CA LEU A 507 -9.11 2.14 21.62
C LEU A 507 -10.62 2.27 21.57
N GLN A 508 -11.19 1.65 20.55
CA GLN A 508 -12.64 1.52 20.36
C GLN A 508 -13.03 0.04 20.39
N MET A 509 -14.33 -0.23 20.36
CA MET A 509 -14.86 -1.58 20.28
C MET A 509 -15.76 -1.72 19.07
N PHE A 510 -15.61 -2.83 18.35
CA PHE A 510 -16.49 -3.27 17.29
C PHE A 510 -16.99 -4.68 17.58
N GLN A 511 -18.29 -4.87 17.47
CA GLN A 511 -18.93 -6.19 17.48
C GLN A 511 -20.25 -6.09 16.71
N ILE A 512 -20.55 -7.12 15.92
CA ILE A 512 -21.82 -7.18 15.19
C ILE A 512 -23.01 -7.35 16.14
N ARG A 513 -24.21 -6.99 15.67
CA ARG A 513 -25.45 -7.36 16.36
C ARG A 513 -25.66 -8.88 16.29
N ASN A 514 -26.40 -9.43 17.26
CA ASN A 514 -26.73 -10.86 17.31
C ASN A 514 -27.52 -11.36 16.07
N ASP A 515 -28.25 -10.47 15.40
CA ASP A 515 -29.06 -10.74 14.21
C ASP A 515 -28.35 -10.37 12.89
N SER A 516 -27.03 -10.14 12.93
CA SER A 516 -26.21 -9.77 11.78
C SER A 516 -25.19 -10.87 11.42
N ARG A 517 -24.40 -10.64 10.36
CA ARG A 517 -23.32 -11.53 9.90
C ARG A 517 -21.97 -10.84 10.05
N SER A 518 -20.97 -11.58 10.51
CA SER A 518 -19.57 -11.13 10.57
C SER A 518 -18.81 -11.57 9.32
N GLY A 519 -17.83 -10.77 8.91
CA GLY A 519 -16.69 -11.24 8.11
C GLY A 519 -15.77 -12.12 8.95
N GLY A 520 -14.71 -12.67 8.34
CA GLY A 520 -13.59 -13.28 9.05
C GLY A 520 -12.32 -12.47 8.80
N THR A 521 -11.21 -12.88 9.41
CA THR A 521 -9.89 -12.28 9.24
C THR A 521 -8.82 -13.39 9.18
N VAL A 522 -7.55 -12.99 9.07
CA VAL A 522 -6.41 -13.92 9.19
C VAL A 522 -6.18 -14.44 10.63
N GLY A 523 -6.72 -13.76 11.64
CA GLY A 523 -6.47 -14.01 13.06
C GLY A 523 -6.74 -15.45 13.49
N PRO A 524 -7.97 -15.95 13.33
CA PRO A 524 -8.31 -17.33 13.72
C PRO A 524 -7.45 -18.38 13.01
N MET A 525 -7.07 -18.12 11.75
CA MET A 525 -6.25 -19.05 10.96
C MET A 525 -4.84 -19.18 11.53
N LEU A 526 -4.20 -18.05 11.82
CA LEU A 526 -2.83 -18.00 12.33
C LEU A 526 -2.76 -18.43 13.80
N SER A 527 -3.73 -17.99 14.63
CA SER A 527 -3.84 -18.42 16.02
C SER A 527 -4.04 -19.93 16.11
N ALA A 528 -4.92 -20.53 15.30
CA ALA A 528 -5.11 -21.97 15.29
C ALA A 528 -3.88 -22.74 14.78
N ALA A 529 -3.16 -22.20 13.79
CA ALA A 529 -1.97 -22.85 13.24
C ALA A 529 -0.79 -22.89 14.22
N MET A 530 -0.62 -21.83 15.03
CA MET A 530 0.53 -21.68 15.93
C MET A 530 0.19 -21.93 17.42
N GLY A 531 -1.09 -21.89 17.79
CA GLY A 531 -1.54 -21.99 19.18
C GLY A 531 -1.25 -20.73 20.02
N VAL A 532 -1.13 -19.57 19.38
CA VAL A 532 -0.75 -18.30 20.03
C VAL A 532 -1.97 -17.52 20.53
N ARG A 533 -1.81 -16.79 21.65
CA ARG A 533 -2.76 -15.76 22.08
C ARG A 533 -2.88 -14.71 20.97
N ALA A 534 -4.10 -14.30 20.65
CA ALA A 534 -4.34 -13.38 19.55
C ALA A 534 -5.46 -12.38 19.85
N ILE A 535 -5.40 -11.21 19.21
CA ILE A 535 -6.46 -10.21 19.17
C ILE A 535 -6.71 -9.81 17.73
N ASP A 536 -7.97 -9.58 17.38
CA ASP A 536 -8.34 -8.89 16.14
C ASP A 536 -8.65 -7.43 16.44
N ALA A 537 -7.92 -6.53 15.78
CA ALA A 537 -8.13 -5.10 15.92
C ALA A 537 -7.59 -4.35 14.71
N GLY A 538 -8.30 -3.33 14.24
CA GLY A 538 -7.77 -2.48 13.18
C GLY A 538 -8.57 -1.20 12.94
N ILE A 539 -8.22 -0.53 11.86
CA ILE A 539 -8.69 0.82 11.56
C ILE A 539 -10.12 0.76 11.05
N ALA A 540 -11.01 1.56 11.63
CA ALA A 540 -12.40 1.60 11.20
C ALA A 540 -12.56 2.36 9.88
N GLN A 541 -13.29 1.79 8.92
CA GLN A 541 -13.57 2.41 7.64
C GLN A 541 -15.07 2.40 7.30
N LEU A 542 -15.46 3.32 6.42
CA LEU A 542 -16.74 3.32 5.73
C LEU A 542 -16.59 2.65 4.36
N SER A 543 -17.67 1.99 3.91
CA SER A 543 -17.77 1.42 2.57
C SER A 543 -16.71 0.37 2.24
N MET A 544 -16.41 -0.50 3.21
CA MET A 544 -15.63 -1.73 3.02
C MET A 544 -16.08 -2.49 1.76
N HIS A 545 -15.13 -3.02 0.97
CA HIS A 545 -15.33 -3.71 -0.31
C HIS A 545 -15.96 -2.88 -1.46
N SER A 546 -16.14 -1.57 -1.27
CA SER A 546 -16.35 -0.63 -2.38
C SER A 546 -15.07 -0.48 -3.20
N ILE A 547 -15.17 -0.20 -4.50
CA ILE A 547 -13.99 0.19 -5.30
C ILE A 547 -13.29 1.42 -4.71
N ARG A 548 -14.04 2.24 -3.96
CA ARG A 548 -13.54 3.43 -3.26
C ARG A 548 -14.19 3.53 -1.87
N ALA A 549 -13.38 3.38 -0.83
CA ALA A 549 -13.77 3.42 0.58
C ALA A 549 -13.36 4.76 1.21
N THR A 550 -13.71 4.97 2.49
CA THR A 550 -13.41 6.21 3.22
C THR A 550 -12.99 5.91 4.66
N VAL A 551 -11.95 6.59 5.14
CA VAL A 551 -11.49 6.60 6.55
C VAL A 551 -11.36 8.04 7.02
N GLY A 552 -11.05 8.26 8.30
CA GLY A 552 -10.63 9.56 8.79
C GLY A 552 -9.21 9.89 8.30
N ASN A 553 -8.91 11.19 8.13
CA ASN A 553 -7.60 11.62 7.66
C ASN A 553 -6.44 11.33 8.65
N LEU A 554 -6.73 11.22 9.96
CA LEU A 554 -5.75 10.89 11.00
C LEU A 554 -5.62 9.38 11.23
N ASP A 555 -6.58 8.58 10.77
CA ASP A 555 -6.61 7.14 11.05
C ASP A 555 -5.36 6.36 10.59
N PRO A 556 -4.72 6.66 9.44
CA PRO A 556 -3.45 6.03 9.09
C PRO A 556 -2.37 6.23 10.17
N GLY A 557 -2.21 7.46 10.66
CA GLY A 557 -1.20 7.79 11.67
C GLY A 557 -1.57 7.31 13.07
N LEU A 558 -2.87 7.29 13.42
CA LEU A 558 -3.35 6.66 14.66
C LEU A 558 -3.05 5.16 14.67
N GLY A 559 -3.18 4.50 13.51
CA GLY A 559 -2.74 3.12 13.30
C GLY A 559 -1.24 2.97 13.53
N VAL A 560 -0.41 3.79 12.87
CA VAL A 560 1.05 3.73 13.05
C VAL A 560 1.44 3.89 14.51
N LYS A 561 0.82 4.83 15.23
CA LYS A 561 1.07 5.09 16.65
C LYS A 561 0.85 3.85 17.51
N ILE A 562 -0.31 3.19 17.39
CA ILE A 562 -0.61 2.01 18.20
C ILE A 562 0.21 0.78 17.79
N PHE A 563 0.50 0.59 16.49
CA PHE A 563 1.34 -0.54 16.05
C PHE A 563 2.80 -0.37 16.48
N ALA A 564 3.35 0.85 16.41
CA ALA A 564 4.66 1.16 16.99
C ALA A 564 4.68 0.86 18.49
N GLY A 565 3.66 1.33 19.22
CA GLY A 565 3.52 1.10 20.65
C GLY A 565 3.38 -0.38 21.02
N TYR A 566 2.69 -1.16 20.20
CA TYR A 566 2.58 -2.61 20.36
C TYR A 566 3.95 -3.27 20.30
N PHE A 567 4.74 -3.01 19.26
CA PHE A 567 6.08 -3.59 19.14
C PHE A 567 7.04 -3.07 20.22
N GLU A 568 7.00 -1.78 20.55
CA GLU A 568 7.86 -1.16 21.56
C GLU A 568 7.60 -1.70 22.97
N HIS A 569 6.33 -1.95 23.33
CA HIS A 569 5.94 -2.25 24.70
C HIS A 569 5.55 -3.71 24.94
N TYR A 570 5.48 -4.56 23.92
CA TYR A 570 5.01 -5.95 24.05
C TYR A 570 5.74 -6.70 25.17
N GLU A 571 7.07 -6.67 25.19
CA GLU A 571 7.88 -7.39 26.18
C GLU A 571 7.54 -6.98 27.62
N ALA A 572 7.41 -5.67 27.87
CA ALA A 572 7.05 -5.15 29.17
C ALA A 572 5.61 -5.48 29.55
N VAL A 573 4.68 -5.42 28.59
CA VAL A 573 3.27 -5.74 28.82
C VAL A 573 3.07 -7.23 29.08
N ASP A 574 3.70 -8.11 28.32
CA ASP A 574 3.54 -9.55 28.50
C ASP A 574 4.09 -10.03 29.86
N ALA A 575 5.14 -9.38 30.35
CA ALA A 575 5.65 -9.59 31.70
C ALA A 575 4.62 -9.25 32.81
N GLU A 576 3.63 -8.37 32.55
CA GLU A 576 2.53 -8.07 33.49
C GLU A 576 1.58 -9.28 33.67
N PHE A 577 1.54 -10.19 32.70
CA PHE A 577 0.66 -11.38 32.69
C PHE A 577 1.39 -12.68 33.03
N SER A 578 2.72 -12.64 33.12
CA SER A 578 3.52 -13.77 33.58
C SER A 578 3.32 -13.91 35.09
N SER A 579 2.75 -15.03 35.55
CA SER A 579 2.73 -15.36 36.97
C SER A 579 4.17 -15.40 37.49
N THR A 580 4.49 -14.57 38.49
CA THR A 580 5.73 -14.69 39.29
C THR A 580 6.08 -16.12 39.64
#